data_AF-A0A9P1H8M3-F1
#
_entry.id   AF-A0A9P1H8M3-F1
#
_cell.length_a   1.000
_cell.length_b   1.000
_cell.length_c   1.000
_cell.angle_alpha   90.00
_cell.angle_beta   90.00
_cell.angle_gamma   90.00
#
_symmetry.space_group_name_H-M   'P 1'
#
loop_
_entity.id
_entity.type
_entity.pdbx_description
1 polymer ?
#
loop_
_entity_poly.entity_id
_entity_poly.type
_entity_poly.pdbx_seq_one_letter_code
_entity_poly.pdbx_strand_id
1 'polypeptide(L)'
;MAFSAMAALVVAIDDIFRLAIVIATALSFYPQLRKIVSRGDADGISLTYLLLSAVSAMEQFTLYASRFIYHEDFPDSEVSTPRTVGDWLNLIQVSVLLLSTTILVAFATWYPPNRQSEKVLVTLGYLAFAYGSFLPVLPHFSKSYREHSQWGLDMFFATHSYAVNWLVTMGVFPFSLFCQWLLMLDQPVPQSLSVDGLAAQAVVFILTGISWTWRMTTDKPTWVEWYEYVGYAAVDNLLFGIVQAVLYLFVLEAIGLAESPADAGETSPLLPN
;
A
#
# COMPACT_ATOMS: atom_id res chain seq x y z
N MET A 1 13.99 39.55 -2.13
CA MET A 1 12.98 39.24 -3.17
C MET A 1 13.30 37.93 -3.91
N ALA A 2 14.49 37.76 -4.50
CA ALA A 2 14.86 36.52 -5.21
C ALA A 2 14.83 35.24 -4.36
N PHE A 3 15.31 35.28 -3.10
CA PHE A 3 15.30 34.12 -2.20
C PHE A 3 13.88 33.62 -1.87
N SER A 4 12.92 34.53 -1.70
CA SER A 4 11.52 34.19 -1.43
C SER A 4 10.83 33.59 -2.66
N ALA A 5 11.15 34.06 -3.87
CA ALA A 5 10.63 33.48 -5.11
C ALA A 5 11.17 32.07 -5.35
N MET A 6 12.45 31.82 -5.06
CA MET A 6 13.07 30.50 -5.19
C MET A 6 12.47 29.50 -4.20
N ALA A 7 12.26 29.89 -2.95
CA ALA A 7 11.61 29.04 -1.94
C ALA A 7 10.17 28.67 -2.35
N ALA A 8 9.40 29.64 -2.83
CA ALA A 8 8.04 29.40 -3.32
C ALA A 8 8.01 28.44 -4.52
N LEU A 9 8.99 28.54 -5.43
CA LEU A 9 9.12 27.64 -6.57
C LEU A 9 9.42 26.21 -6.12
N VAL A 10 10.34 26.02 -5.17
CA VAL A 10 10.69 24.69 -4.64
C VAL A 10 9.48 24.02 -3.99
N VAL A 11 8.71 24.75 -3.17
CA VAL A 11 7.47 24.23 -2.57
C VAL A 11 6.46 23.83 -3.63
N ALA A 12 6.24 24.69 -4.65
CA ALA A 12 5.31 24.39 -5.73
C ALA A 12 5.71 23.15 -6.54
N ILE A 13 7.00 22.96 -6.80
CA ILE A 13 7.52 21.77 -7.49
C ILE A 13 7.27 20.51 -6.66
N ASP A 14 7.52 20.56 -5.35
CA ASP A 14 7.27 19.42 -4.45
C ASP A 14 5.77 19.07 -4.39
N ASP A 15 4.89 20.07 -4.31
CA ASP A 15 3.43 19.85 -4.34
C ASP A 15 2.94 19.24 -5.66
N ILE A 16 3.47 19.69 -6.80
CA ILE A 16 3.17 19.09 -8.11
C ILE A 16 3.62 17.64 -8.16
N PHE A 17 4.82 17.36 -7.64
CA PHE A 17 5.34 16.00 -7.58
C PHE A 17 4.50 15.09 -6.68
N ARG A 18 4.08 15.57 -5.50
CA ARG A 18 3.15 14.85 -4.62
C ARG A 18 1.82 14.56 -5.31
N LEU A 19 1.23 15.55 -5.99
CA LEU A 19 0.00 15.36 -6.75
C LEU A 19 0.17 14.32 -7.87
N ALA A 20 1.29 14.36 -8.59
CA ALA A 20 1.58 13.38 -9.64
C ALA A 20 1.68 11.96 -9.06
N ILE A 21 2.32 11.79 -7.90
CA ILE A 21 2.38 10.50 -7.19
C ILE A 21 0.98 10.05 -6.78
N VAL A 22 0.12 10.92 -6.23
CA VAL A 22 -1.26 10.59 -5.86
C VAL A 22 -2.04 10.00 -7.04
N ILE A 23 -1.97 10.68 -8.18
CA ILE A 23 -2.63 10.22 -9.41
C ILE A 23 -2.03 8.90 -9.87
N ALA A 24 -0.69 8.78 -9.87
CA ALA A 24 -0.01 7.56 -10.27
C ALA A 24 -0.34 6.37 -9.34
N THR A 25 -0.51 6.62 -8.03
CA THR A 25 -0.93 5.60 -7.07
C THR A 25 -2.30 5.08 -7.41
N ALA A 26 -3.29 5.94 -7.64
CA ALA A 26 -4.63 5.50 -8.06
C ALA A 26 -4.58 4.69 -9.37
N LEU A 27 -3.84 5.19 -10.36
CA LEU A 27 -3.75 4.56 -11.68
C LEU A 27 -2.97 3.23 -11.67
N SER A 28 -2.03 3.03 -10.75
CA SER A 28 -1.22 1.81 -10.70
C SER A 28 -2.04 0.55 -10.36
N PHE A 29 -3.20 0.68 -9.71
CA PHE A 29 -4.11 -0.45 -9.42
C PHE A 29 -5.05 -0.77 -10.57
N TYR A 30 -5.23 0.15 -11.52
CA TYR A 30 -6.19 -0.01 -12.61
C TYR A 30 -5.93 -1.25 -13.49
N PRO A 31 -4.68 -1.56 -13.91
CA PRO A 31 -4.42 -2.76 -14.72
C PRO A 31 -4.84 -4.05 -14.03
N GLN A 32 -4.63 -4.15 -12.72
CA GLN A 32 -5.01 -5.33 -11.93
C GLN A 32 -6.53 -5.48 -11.82
N LEU A 33 -7.23 -4.38 -11.51
CA LEU A 33 -8.70 -4.37 -11.45
C LEU A 33 -9.31 -4.71 -12.81
N ARG A 34 -8.81 -4.08 -13.88
CA ARG A 34 -9.26 -4.37 -15.25
C ARG A 34 -9.06 -5.84 -15.59
N LYS A 35 -7.93 -6.45 -15.21
CA LYS A 35 -7.64 -7.85 -15.48
C LYS A 35 -8.65 -8.78 -14.80
N ILE A 36 -8.90 -8.60 -13.49
CA ILE A 36 -9.92 -9.36 -12.74
C ILE A 36 -11.30 -9.23 -13.39
N VAL A 37 -11.74 -8.01 -13.69
CA VAL A 37 -13.05 -7.76 -14.29
C VAL A 37 -13.17 -8.38 -15.68
N SER A 38 -12.14 -8.23 -16.51
CA SER A 38 -12.16 -8.74 -17.89
C SER A 38 -12.18 -10.26 -17.97
N ARG A 39 -11.54 -10.94 -17.01
CA ARG A 39 -11.51 -12.39 -16.92
C ARG A 39 -12.75 -12.95 -16.22
N GLY A 40 -13.34 -12.19 -15.30
CA GLY A 40 -14.45 -12.65 -14.47
C GLY A 40 -14.01 -13.64 -13.38
N ASP A 41 -12.71 -13.68 -13.07
CA ASP A 41 -12.12 -14.50 -12.02
C ASP A 41 -10.94 -13.74 -11.35
N ALA A 42 -10.55 -14.17 -10.16
CA ALA A 42 -9.40 -13.71 -9.41
C ALA A 42 -8.35 -14.83 -9.24
N ASP A 43 -8.31 -15.80 -10.17
CA ASP A 43 -7.41 -16.96 -10.08
C ASP A 43 -5.93 -16.56 -10.16
N GLY A 44 -5.09 -17.21 -9.37
CA GLY A 44 -3.67 -16.86 -9.24
C GLY A 44 -3.38 -15.60 -8.41
N ILE A 45 -4.37 -15.05 -7.68
CA ILE A 45 -4.18 -13.96 -6.71
C ILE A 45 -4.51 -14.47 -5.31
N SER A 46 -3.54 -14.44 -4.40
CA SER A 46 -3.76 -14.84 -3.00
C SER A 46 -4.59 -13.78 -2.27
N LEU A 47 -5.73 -14.16 -1.72
CA LEU A 47 -6.56 -13.25 -0.93
C LEU A 47 -5.85 -12.81 0.36
N THR A 48 -5.03 -13.68 0.94
CA THR A 48 -4.18 -13.35 2.10
C THR A 48 -3.14 -12.29 1.75
N TYR A 49 -2.49 -12.39 0.59
CA TYR A 49 -1.58 -11.35 0.10
C TYR A 49 -2.28 -9.98 -0.04
N LEU A 50 -3.49 -9.96 -0.62
CA LEU A 50 -4.27 -8.73 -0.76
C LEU A 50 -4.73 -8.18 0.60
N LEU A 51 -5.15 -9.05 1.53
CA LEU A 51 -5.51 -8.67 2.89
C LEU A 51 -4.35 -7.99 3.60
N LEU A 52 -3.16 -8.60 3.54
CA LEU A 52 -1.94 -8.08 4.15
C LEU A 52 -1.54 -6.73 3.54
N SER A 53 -1.67 -6.59 2.23
CA SER A 53 -1.49 -5.30 1.54
C SER A 53 -2.47 -4.23 2.06
N ALA A 54 -3.75 -4.59 2.23
CA ALA A 54 -4.75 -3.67 2.77
C ALA A 54 -4.53 -3.34 4.25
N VAL A 55 -4.03 -4.28 5.06
CA VAL A 55 -3.63 -4.06 6.46
C VAL A 55 -2.53 -3.01 6.53
N SER A 56 -1.50 -3.09 5.69
CA SER A 56 -0.46 -2.05 5.62
C SER A 56 -1.02 -0.69 5.22
N ALA A 57 -1.92 -0.64 4.23
CA ALA A 57 -2.56 0.61 3.82
C ALA A 57 -3.43 1.23 4.92
N MET A 58 -4.17 0.41 5.67
CA MET A 58 -4.94 0.87 6.84
C MET A 58 -4.02 1.44 7.91
N GLU A 59 -2.91 0.77 8.21
CA GLU A 59 -1.98 1.25 9.23
C GLU A 59 -1.33 2.58 8.85
N GLN A 60 -0.89 2.72 7.60
CA GLN A 60 -0.35 3.98 7.10
C GLN A 60 -1.37 5.12 7.19
N PHE A 61 -2.62 4.85 6.82
CA PHE A 61 -3.70 5.82 6.96
C PHE A 61 -3.96 6.17 8.43
N THR A 62 -4.04 5.19 9.32
CA THR A 62 -4.28 5.41 10.76
C THR A 62 -3.23 6.31 11.39
N LEU A 63 -1.95 6.04 11.13
CA LEU A 63 -0.83 6.82 11.67
C LEU A 63 -0.78 8.23 11.07
N TYR A 64 -0.93 8.36 9.74
CA TYR A 64 -0.86 9.68 9.12
C TYR A 64 -2.09 10.53 9.49
N ALA A 65 -3.30 9.95 9.45
CA ALA A 65 -4.53 10.66 9.78
C ALA A 65 -4.56 11.11 11.23
N SER A 66 -4.06 10.31 12.17
CA SER A 66 -3.96 10.72 13.58
C SER A 66 -3.04 11.92 13.74
N ARG A 67 -1.83 11.88 13.17
CA ARG A 67 -0.89 13.01 13.22
C ARG A 67 -1.41 14.24 12.47
N PHE A 68 -2.16 14.04 11.40
CA PHE A 68 -2.81 15.12 10.68
C PHE A 68 -3.89 15.82 11.51
N ILE A 69 -4.66 15.07 12.31
CA ILE A 69 -5.68 15.63 13.20
C ILE A 69 -5.02 16.32 14.40
N TYR A 70 -4.06 15.65 15.04
CA TYR A 70 -3.41 16.07 16.28
C TYR A 70 -2.08 16.78 16.08
N HIS A 71 -1.84 17.37 14.90
CA HIS A 71 -0.56 17.99 14.52
C HIS A 71 -0.01 19.02 15.52
N GLU A 72 -0.88 19.72 16.27
CA GLU A 72 -0.46 20.67 17.32
C GLU A 72 0.20 19.97 18.52
N ASP A 73 -0.15 18.71 18.80
CA ASP A 73 0.43 17.90 19.87
C ASP A 73 1.73 17.18 19.42
N PHE A 74 2.00 17.15 18.11
CA PHE A 74 3.16 16.49 17.50
C PHE A 74 3.99 17.47 16.66
N PRO A 75 4.70 18.43 17.29
CA PRO A 75 5.43 19.47 16.58
C PRO A 75 6.60 18.94 15.72
N ASP A 76 7.12 17.75 16.04
CA ASP A 76 8.21 17.09 15.32
C ASP A 76 7.73 16.07 14.26
N SER A 77 6.46 16.18 13.83
CA SER A 77 5.83 15.25 12.86
C SER A 77 6.01 15.66 11.40
N GLU A 78 5.57 14.78 10.50
CA GLU A 78 5.42 14.97 9.06
C GLU A 78 4.30 15.93 8.65
N VAL A 79 3.62 16.57 9.61
CA VAL A 79 2.51 17.51 9.38
C VAL A 79 2.88 18.87 9.94
N SER A 80 2.79 19.90 9.08
CA SER A 80 3.12 21.26 9.49
C SER A 80 2.00 21.92 10.31
N THR A 81 2.37 22.84 11.20
CA THR A 81 1.43 23.73 11.90
C THR A 81 1.69 25.19 11.47
N PRO A 82 0.82 25.84 10.67
CA PRO A 82 -0.44 25.32 10.11
C PRO A 82 -0.20 24.34 8.95
N ARG A 83 -1.20 23.49 8.69
CA ARG A 83 -1.19 22.48 7.61
C ARG A 83 -0.96 23.12 6.24
N THR A 84 -0.01 22.56 5.51
CA THR A 84 0.37 22.98 4.15
C THR A 84 -0.43 22.23 3.09
N VAL A 85 -0.36 22.67 1.82
CA VAL A 85 -0.92 21.92 0.68
C VAL A 85 -0.32 20.51 0.59
N GLY A 86 0.99 20.41 0.81
CA GLY A 86 1.70 19.13 0.85
C GLY A 86 1.16 18.15 1.90
N ASP A 87 0.74 18.64 3.07
CA ASP A 87 0.15 17.80 4.13
C ASP A 87 -1.21 17.23 3.70
N TRP A 88 -2.03 18.04 3.02
CA TRP A 88 -3.28 17.56 2.44
C TRP A 88 -3.04 16.52 1.34
N LEU A 89 -2.05 16.74 0.48
CA LEU A 89 -1.68 15.79 -0.57
C LEU A 89 -1.18 14.46 0.02
N ASN A 90 -0.42 14.51 1.12
CA ASN A 90 0.00 13.31 1.86
C ASN A 90 -1.20 12.55 2.45
N LEU A 91 -2.17 13.26 3.04
CA LEU A 91 -3.40 12.63 3.53
C LEU A 91 -4.18 11.97 2.40
N ILE A 92 -4.29 12.65 1.25
CA ILE A 92 -4.95 12.11 0.06
C ILE A 92 -4.18 10.89 -0.46
N GLN A 93 -2.84 10.92 -0.47
CA GLN A 93 -1.99 9.80 -0.89
C GLN A 93 -2.31 8.52 -0.12
N VAL A 94 -2.27 8.58 1.23
CA VAL A 94 -2.56 7.41 2.07
C VAL A 94 -4.03 6.99 1.98
N SER A 95 -4.95 7.94 1.76
CA SER A 95 -6.37 7.66 1.54
C SER A 95 -6.61 6.91 0.22
N VAL A 96 -5.96 7.34 -0.86
CA VAL A 96 -6.02 6.70 -2.17
C VAL A 96 -5.44 5.30 -2.11
N LEU A 97 -4.33 5.11 -1.39
CA LEU A 97 -3.74 3.80 -1.14
C LEU A 97 -4.73 2.86 -0.43
N LEU A 98 -5.33 3.33 0.67
CA LEU A 98 -6.35 2.58 1.41
C LEU A 98 -7.53 2.23 0.49
N LEU A 99 -8.13 3.21 -0.18
CA LEU A 99 -9.27 2.97 -1.06
C LEU A 99 -8.93 1.98 -2.20
N SER A 100 -7.76 2.12 -2.82
CA SER A 100 -7.36 1.26 -3.94
C SER A 100 -7.16 -0.20 -3.51
N THR A 101 -6.52 -0.41 -2.35
CA THR A 101 -6.35 -1.76 -1.78
C THR A 101 -7.67 -2.35 -1.30
N THR A 102 -8.54 -1.55 -0.67
CA THR A 102 -9.91 -1.96 -0.30
C THR A 102 -10.71 -2.41 -1.51
N ILE A 103 -10.71 -1.62 -2.61
CA ILE A 103 -11.40 -1.97 -3.85
C ILE A 103 -10.85 -3.29 -4.41
N LEU A 104 -9.52 -3.45 -4.42
CA LEU A 104 -8.91 -4.67 -4.93
C LEU A 104 -9.29 -5.91 -4.11
N VAL A 105 -9.27 -5.83 -2.77
CA VAL A 105 -9.75 -6.91 -1.88
C VAL A 105 -11.23 -7.21 -2.13
N ALA A 106 -12.07 -6.18 -2.26
CA ALA A 106 -13.49 -6.36 -2.52
C ALA A 106 -13.74 -7.08 -3.85
N PHE A 107 -13.03 -6.71 -4.93
CA PHE A 107 -13.16 -7.38 -6.22
C PHE A 107 -12.63 -8.83 -6.14
N ALA A 108 -11.46 -9.06 -5.57
CA ALA A 108 -10.89 -10.41 -5.49
C ALA A 108 -11.72 -11.36 -4.63
N THR A 109 -12.40 -10.86 -3.60
CA THR A 109 -13.35 -11.64 -2.79
C THR A 109 -14.69 -11.84 -3.49
N TRP A 110 -15.13 -10.90 -4.33
CA TRP A 110 -16.37 -11.02 -5.10
C TRP A 110 -16.27 -12.12 -6.18
N TYR A 111 -15.19 -12.12 -6.96
CA TYR A 111 -15.02 -13.04 -8.09
C TYR A 111 -14.60 -14.48 -7.66
N PRO A 112 -14.95 -15.53 -8.43
CA PRO A 112 -14.43 -16.89 -8.26
C PRO A 112 -12.92 -16.96 -8.62
N PRO A 113 -12.19 -18.07 -8.39
CA PRO A 113 -12.59 -19.38 -7.85
C PRO A 113 -12.35 -19.54 -6.34
N ASN A 114 -11.97 -18.48 -5.64
CA ASN A 114 -11.60 -18.54 -4.22
C ASN A 114 -12.67 -19.24 -3.37
N ARG A 115 -12.22 -20.11 -2.44
CA ARG A 115 -13.12 -20.89 -1.59
C ARG A 115 -13.94 -19.96 -0.69
N GLN A 116 -15.21 -20.30 -0.44
CA GLN A 116 -16.09 -19.46 0.39
C GLN A 116 -15.53 -19.23 1.80
N SER A 117 -14.89 -20.24 2.40
CA SER A 117 -14.25 -20.11 3.71
C SER A 117 -13.11 -19.09 3.71
N GLU A 118 -12.28 -19.07 2.66
CA GLU A 118 -11.19 -18.11 2.51
C GLU A 118 -11.72 -16.68 2.36
N LYS A 119 -12.74 -16.49 1.52
CA LYS A 119 -13.44 -15.20 1.37
C LYS A 119 -13.97 -14.68 2.71
N VAL A 120 -14.60 -15.55 3.49
CA VAL A 120 -15.13 -15.20 4.83
C VAL A 120 -13.99 -14.83 5.78
N LEU A 121 -12.93 -15.64 5.85
CA LEU A 121 -11.78 -15.37 6.73
C LEU A 121 -11.10 -14.04 6.38
N VAL A 122 -10.87 -13.78 5.10
CA VAL A 122 -10.25 -12.53 4.63
C VAL A 122 -11.15 -11.33 4.91
N THR A 123 -12.46 -11.46 4.70
CA THR A 123 -13.42 -10.39 5.00
C THR A 123 -13.47 -10.10 6.50
N LEU A 124 -13.52 -11.14 7.35
CA LEU A 124 -13.51 -10.97 8.80
C LEU A 124 -12.18 -10.36 9.29
N GLY A 125 -11.05 -10.81 8.75
CA GLY A 125 -9.74 -10.24 9.05
C GLY A 125 -9.65 -8.77 8.67
N TYR A 126 -10.12 -8.41 7.47
CA TYR A 126 -10.20 -7.03 7.00
C TYR A 126 -11.05 -6.16 7.93
N LEU A 127 -12.26 -6.62 8.27
CA LEU A 127 -13.18 -5.86 9.13
C LEU A 127 -12.64 -5.73 10.56
N ALA A 128 -12.02 -6.79 11.10
CA ALA A 128 -11.41 -6.76 12.42
C ALA A 128 -10.26 -5.74 12.50
N PHE A 129 -9.37 -5.74 11.50
CA PHE A 129 -8.27 -4.76 11.45
C PHE A 129 -8.79 -3.34 11.21
N ALA A 130 -9.78 -3.16 10.31
CA ALA A 130 -10.41 -1.87 10.07
C ALA A 130 -11.01 -1.26 11.35
N TYR A 131 -11.72 -2.09 12.14
CA TYR A 131 -12.30 -1.70 13.42
C TYR A 131 -11.23 -1.41 14.48
N GLY A 132 -10.15 -2.18 14.49
CA GLY A 132 -9.04 -2.01 15.42
C GLY A 132 -8.05 -0.90 15.05
N SER A 133 -8.06 -0.38 13.82
CA SER A 133 -7.08 0.58 13.31
C SER A 133 -7.76 1.88 12.86
N PHE A 134 -8.21 2.01 11.60
CA PHE A 134 -8.56 3.34 11.10
C PHE A 134 -9.97 3.83 11.47
N LEU A 135 -10.95 2.94 11.71
CA LEU A 135 -12.32 3.36 12.04
C LEU A 135 -12.40 4.22 13.34
N PRO A 136 -11.66 3.89 14.42
CA PRO A 136 -11.55 4.74 15.60
C PRO A 136 -11.07 6.17 15.32
N VAL A 137 -10.29 6.40 14.26
CA VAL A 137 -9.75 7.72 13.92
C VAL A 137 -10.82 8.62 13.29
N LEU A 138 -11.74 8.07 12.49
CA LEU A 138 -12.68 8.85 11.67
C LEU A 138 -13.54 9.88 12.43
N PRO A 139 -14.11 9.58 13.62
CA PRO A 139 -14.94 10.57 14.33
C PRO A 139 -14.18 11.85 14.73
N HIS A 140 -12.85 11.78 14.84
CA HIS A 140 -12.02 12.87 15.33
C HIS A 140 -11.77 13.96 14.28
N PHE A 141 -12.02 13.71 12.99
CA PHE A 141 -12.00 14.74 11.96
C PHE A 141 -13.05 15.84 12.16
N SER A 142 -14.13 15.55 12.90
CA SER A 142 -15.30 16.44 13.05
C SER A 142 -15.33 17.22 14.37
N LYS A 143 -14.47 16.89 15.35
CA LYS A 143 -14.51 17.47 16.70
C LYS A 143 -13.39 18.48 16.88
N SER A 144 -13.70 19.67 17.40
CA SER A 144 -12.66 20.57 17.90
C SER A 144 -12.07 19.95 19.16
N TYR A 145 -10.83 19.51 19.07
CA TYR A 145 -10.11 18.91 20.17
C TYR A 145 -9.91 19.93 21.27
N ARG A 146 -10.68 19.82 22.36
CA ARG A 146 -10.46 20.54 23.61
C ARG A 146 -11.20 19.80 24.71
N GLU A 147 -10.43 19.45 25.74
CA GLU A 147 -10.89 18.96 27.04
C GLU A 147 -11.38 17.51 27.01
N HIS A 148 -10.67 16.60 27.69
CA HIS A 148 -11.06 15.34 28.36
C HIS A 148 -9.86 14.39 28.33
N SER A 149 -9.61 13.65 29.43
CA SER A 149 -8.53 12.65 29.57
C SER A 149 -8.45 11.71 28.35
N GLN A 150 -7.27 11.66 27.71
CA GLN A 150 -7.06 11.04 26.40
C GLN A 150 -6.30 9.73 26.47
N TRP A 151 -6.15 9.17 27.67
CA TRP A 151 -5.37 7.97 27.90
C TRP A 151 -5.69 6.82 26.92
N GLY A 152 -6.97 6.68 26.52
CA GLY A 152 -7.36 5.70 25.51
C GLY A 152 -6.84 5.99 24.09
N LEU A 153 -6.85 7.26 23.66
CA LEU A 153 -6.29 7.70 22.38
C LEU A 153 -4.76 7.64 22.39
N ASP A 154 -4.13 8.09 23.47
CA ASP A 154 -2.68 8.03 23.64
C ASP A 154 -2.19 6.58 23.59
N MET A 155 -2.86 5.68 24.32
CA MET A 155 -2.53 4.25 24.30
C MET A 155 -2.79 3.63 22.93
N PHE A 156 -3.84 4.06 22.22
CA PHE A 156 -4.12 3.63 20.86
C PHE A 156 -2.98 4.06 19.91
N PHE A 157 -2.58 5.33 19.89
CA PHE A 157 -1.49 5.80 19.02
C PHE A 157 -0.14 5.21 19.37
N ALA A 158 0.15 5.03 20.67
CA ALA A 158 1.34 4.33 21.12
C ALA A 158 1.35 2.88 20.66
N THR A 159 0.23 2.16 20.79
CA THR A 159 0.12 0.77 20.34
C THR A 159 0.36 0.65 18.82
N HIS A 160 -0.23 1.54 18.04
CA HIS A 160 -0.04 1.57 16.60
C HIS A 160 1.41 1.89 16.22
N SER A 161 1.96 2.98 16.76
CA SER A 161 3.32 3.44 16.42
C SER A 161 4.41 2.47 16.86
N TYR A 162 4.32 1.93 18.09
CA TYR A 162 5.39 1.12 18.69
C TYR A 162 5.24 -0.39 18.49
N ALA A 163 4.05 -0.88 18.13
CA ALA A 163 3.83 -2.32 17.95
C ALA A 163 3.26 -2.68 16.57
N VAL A 164 2.09 -2.14 16.22
CA VAL A 164 1.39 -2.56 14.99
C VAL A 164 2.19 -2.20 13.74
N ASN A 165 2.71 -0.97 13.67
CA ASN A 165 3.54 -0.51 12.57
C ASN A 165 4.76 -1.40 12.34
N TRP A 166 5.48 -1.74 13.40
CA TRP A 166 6.63 -2.64 13.32
C TRP A 166 6.25 -4.06 12.85
N LEU A 167 5.10 -4.57 13.30
CA LEU A 167 4.56 -5.85 12.82
C LEU A 167 4.18 -5.79 11.33
N VAL A 168 3.65 -4.65 10.86
CA VAL A 168 3.36 -4.42 9.45
C VAL A 168 4.65 -4.48 8.64
N THR A 169 5.64 -3.67 9.00
CA THR A 169 6.88 -3.56 8.22
C THR A 169 7.69 -4.86 8.22
N MET A 170 7.87 -5.49 9.38
CA MET A 170 8.72 -6.69 9.51
C MET A 170 7.99 -8.01 9.20
N GLY A 171 6.66 -8.05 9.38
CA GLY A 171 5.87 -9.26 9.25
C GLY A 171 5.00 -9.31 8.00
N VAL A 172 4.21 -8.25 7.77
CA VAL A 172 3.17 -8.25 6.72
C VAL A 172 3.79 -8.34 5.33
N PHE A 173 4.87 -7.59 5.04
CA PHE A 173 5.48 -7.64 3.70
C PHE A 173 6.10 -9.00 3.35
N PRO A 174 7.02 -9.58 4.15
CA PRO A 174 7.60 -10.88 3.83
C PRO A 174 6.53 -11.98 3.78
N PHE A 175 5.57 -11.95 4.69
CA PHE A 175 4.51 -12.95 4.73
C PHE A 175 3.55 -12.82 3.53
N SER A 176 3.25 -11.59 3.09
CA SER A 176 2.43 -11.35 1.90
C SER A 176 3.08 -11.91 0.64
N LEU A 177 4.39 -11.66 0.46
CA LEU A 177 5.16 -12.21 -0.65
C LEU A 177 5.20 -13.73 -0.58
N PHE A 178 5.45 -14.30 0.60
CA PHE A 178 5.47 -15.75 0.80
C PHE A 178 4.12 -16.40 0.44
N CYS A 179 2.99 -15.82 0.86
CA CYS A 179 1.67 -16.34 0.51
C CYS A 179 1.40 -16.31 -1.00
N GLN A 180 1.74 -15.22 -1.68
CA GLN A 180 1.57 -15.11 -3.12
C GLN A 180 2.52 -16.06 -3.88
N TRP A 181 3.76 -16.17 -3.39
CA TRP A 181 4.77 -17.09 -3.93
C TRP A 181 4.31 -18.54 -3.87
N LEU A 182 3.79 -19.00 -2.73
CA LEU A 182 3.26 -20.36 -2.59
C LEU A 182 2.14 -20.65 -3.60
N LEU A 183 1.24 -19.70 -3.82
CA LEU A 183 0.17 -19.86 -4.81
C LEU A 183 0.73 -20.01 -6.24
N MET A 184 1.78 -19.26 -6.57
CA MET A 184 2.44 -19.32 -7.87
C MET A 184 3.21 -20.63 -8.10
N LEU A 185 3.68 -21.31 -7.05
CA LEU A 185 4.30 -22.64 -7.19
C LEU A 185 3.30 -23.70 -7.66
N ASP A 186 2.06 -23.62 -7.19
CA ASP A 186 0.99 -24.56 -7.57
C ASP A 186 0.38 -24.21 -8.94
N GLN A 187 0.44 -22.94 -9.34
CA GLN A 187 -0.09 -22.43 -10.61
C GLN A 187 0.96 -21.53 -11.31
N PRO A 188 1.92 -22.11 -12.03
CA PRO A 188 3.06 -21.38 -12.58
C PRO A 188 2.66 -20.30 -13.61
N VAL A 189 1.49 -20.40 -14.24
CA VAL A 189 0.98 -19.33 -15.12
C VAL A 189 -0.06 -18.50 -14.36
N PRO A 190 0.31 -17.34 -13.77
CA PRO A 190 -0.60 -16.52 -13.01
C PRO A 190 -1.62 -15.87 -13.94
N GLN A 191 -2.83 -16.43 -13.90
CA GLN A 191 -3.86 -16.10 -14.88
C GLN A 191 -4.44 -14.71 -14.70
N SER A 192 -4.70 -14.28 -13.46
CA SER A 192 -5.31 -12.97 -13.15
C SER A 192 -4.36 -11.93 -12.53
N LEU A 193 -3.12 -12.28 -12.18
CA LEU A 193 -2.12 -11.30 -11.74
C LEU A 193 -1.61 -10.45 -12.93
N SER A 194 -1.69 -9.13 -12.85
CA SER A 194 -1.41 -8.22 -13.95
C SER A 194 0.05 -7.79 -13.97
N VAL A 195 0.80 -8.22 -15.00
CA VAL A 195 2.21 -7.83 -15.22
C VAL A 195 2.36 -6.31 -15.24
N ASP A 196 1.50 -5.63 -16.00
CA ASP A 196 1.48 -4.16 -16.09
C ASP A 196 1.16 -3.52 -14.73
N GLY A 197 0.24 -4.13 -13.97
CA GLY A 197 -0.12 -3.67 -12.63
C GLY A 197 1.06 -3.78 -11.65
N LEU A 198 1.71 -4.93 -11.61
CA LEU A 198 2.89 -5.16 -10.77
C LEU A 198 4.03 -4.20 -11.12
N ALA A 199 4.32 -4.01 -12.41
CA ALA A 199 5.35 -3.08 -12.86
C ALA A 199 5.01 -1.63 -12.48
N ALA A 200 3.78 -1.19 -12.72
CA ALA A 200 3.32 0.15 -12.38
C ALA A 200 3.38 0.38 -10.87
N GLN A 201 2.88 -0.55 -10.07
CA GLN A 201 2.93 -0.46 -8.62
C GLN A 201 4.38 -0.46 -8.12
N ALA A 202 5.24 -1.35 -8.60
CA ALA A 202 6.65 -1.39 -8.21
C ALA A 202 7.32 -0.01 -8.35
N VAL A 203 7.20 0.61 -9.54
CA VAL A 203 7.78 1.93 -9.81
C VAL A 203 7.15 3.01 -8.92
N VAL A 204 5.81 3.09 -8.89
CA VAL A 204 5.11 4.14 -8.15
C VAL A 204 5.40 4.07 -6.66
N PHE A 205 5.40 2.88 -6.06
CA PHE A 205 5.59 2.72 -4.63
C PHE A 205 7.06 2.87 -4.21
N ILE A 206 8.02 2.50 -5.04
CA ILE A 206 9.43 2.84 -4.81
C ILE A 206 9.61 4.37 -4.82
N LEU A 207 9.08 5.06 -5.82
CA LEU A 207 9.14 6.53 -5.90
C LEU A 207 8.42 7.18 -4.72
N THR A 208 7.27 6.65 -4.32
CA THR A 208 6.52 7.12 -3.15
C THR A 208 7.36 6.99 -1.90
N GLY A 209 7.96 5.82 -1.65
CA GLY A 209 8.77 5.59 -0.45
C GLY A 209 10.04 6.47 -0.41
N ILE A 210 10.74 6.62 -1.55
CA ILE A 210 11.83 7.59 -1.68
C ILE A 210 11.34 8.98 -1.33
N SER A 211 10.18 9.38 -1.84
CA SER A 211 9.63 10.72 -1.64
C SER A 211 9.21 11.04 -0.23
N TRP A 212 8.94 10.05 0.61
CA TRP A 212 8.65 10.28 2.02
C TRP A 212 9.89 10.70 2.82
N THR A 213 11.09 10.31 2.38
CA THR A 213 12.33 10.52 3.15
C THR A 213 12.64 12.00 3.44
N TRP A 214 12.17 12.93 2.60
CA TRP A 214 12.39 14.37 2.76
C TRP A 214 11.15 15.15 3.21
N ARG A 215 10.07 14.47 3.63
CA ARG A 215 8.83 15.12 4.09
C ARG A 215 8.82 15.43 5.59
N MET A 216 9.88 15.07 6.32
CA MET A 216 10.02 15.38 7.75
C MET A 216 10.32 16.86 7.98
N THR A 217 9.77 17.43 9.05
CA THR A 217 10.00 18.83 9.46
C THR A 217 11.15 18.99 10.46
N THR A 218 11.61 17.90 11.07
CA THR A 218 12.64 17.87 12.13
C THR A 218 14.06 17.80 11.56
N ASP A 219 14.96 18.64 12.08
CA ASP A 219 16.32 18.78 11.55
C ASP A 219 17.28 17.62 11.90
N LYS A 220 17.06 16.88 13.00
CA LYS A 220 18.01 15.84 13.50
C LYS A 220 17.34 14.71 14.30
N PRO A 221 16.40 13.96 13.72
CA PRO A 221 15.80 12.81 14.40
C PRO A 221 16.83 11.69 14.62
N THR A 222 16.71 10.95 15.73
CA THR A 222 17.31 9.61 15.82
C THR A 222 16.69 8.69 14.76
N TRP A 223 17.32 7.55 14.46
CA TRP A 223 16.74 6.60 13.49
C TRP A 223 15.34 6.12 13.91
N VAL A 224 15.13 5.91 15.22
CA VAL A 224 13.84 5.44 15.76
C VAL A 224 12.78 6.52 15.62
N GLU A 225 13.08 7.75 16.01
CA GLU A 225 12.16 8.88 15.83
C GLU A 225 11.87 9.13 14.35
N TRP A 226 12.89 9.10 13.50
CA TRP A 226 12.70 9.22 12.06
C TRP A 226 11.75 8.15 11.55
N TYR A 227 11.96 6.89 11.94
CA TYR A 227 11.12 5.78 11.54
C TYR A 227 9.68 5.94 12.03
N GLU A 228 9.49 6.27 13.31
CA GLU A 228 8.18 6.45 13.91
C GLU A 228 7.39 7.55 13.21
N TYR A 229 7.99 8.72 13.00
CA TYR A 229 7.28 9.86 12.43
C TYR A 229 7.20 9.84 10.90
N VAL A 230 8.21 9.37 10.17
CA VAL A 230 8.24 9.49 8.70
C VAL A 230 8.65 8.21 7.99
N GLY A 231 9.62 7.50 8.57
CA GLY A 231 10.25 6.36 7.94
C GLY A 231 9.32 5.18 7.78
N TYR A 232 8.27 5.03 8.58
CA TYR A 232 7.26 4.00 8.38
C TYR A 232 6.61 4.11 7.00
N ALA A 233 6.16 5.31 6.60
CA ALA A 233 5.58 5.54 5.29
C ALA A 233 6.64 5.34 4.19
N ALA A 234 7.88 5.79 4.41
CA ALA A 234 8.96 5.59 3.45
C ALA A 234 9.28 4.10 3.23
N VAL A 235 9.53 3.38 4.31
CA VAL A 235 9.95 1.97 4.32
C VAL A 235 8.81 1.07 3.84
N ASP A 236 7.58 1.28 4.29
CA ASP A 236 6.44 0.45 3.89
C ASP A 236 6.14 0.59 2.39
N ASN A 237 6.16 1.83 1.85
CA ASN A 237 5.96 2.02 0.42
C ASN A 237 7.14 1.40 -0.39
N LEU A 238 8.39 1.53 0.09
CA LEU A 238 9.54 0.85 -0.53
C LEU A 238 9.38 -0.67 -0.53
N LEU A 239 9.06 -1.26 0.62
CA LEU A 239 8.86 -2.70 0.76
C LEU A 239 7.71 -3.20 -0.11
N PHE A 240 6.59 -2.48 -0.14
CA PHE A 240 5.48 -2.79 -1.04
C PHE A 240 5.96 -2.80 -2.50
N GLY A 241 6.67 -1.75 -2.94
CA GLY A 241 7.20 -1.67 -4.29
C GLY A 241 8.20 -2.79 -4.62
N ILE A 242 9.05 -3.18 -3.67
CA ILE A 242 9.96 -4.34 -3.81
C ILE A 242 9.19 -5.64 -3.96
N VAL A 243 8.15 -5.87 -3.14
CA VAL A 243 7.28 -7.05 -3.26
C VAL A 243 6.67 -7.10 -4.67
N GLN A 244 6.15 -5.99 -5.19
CA GLN A 244 5.61 -5.94 -6.56
C GLN A 244 6.68 -6.21 -7.61
N ALA A 245 7.89 -5.67 -7.46
CA ALA A 245 8.99 -5.89 -8.38
C ALA A 245 9.42 -7.37 -8.41
N VAL A 246 9.49 -8.01 -7.25
CA VAL A 246 9.82 -9.43 -7.12
C VAL A 246 8.73 -10.29 -7.79
N LEU A 247 7.45 -10.01 -7.51
CA LEU A 247 6.34 -10.70 -8.18
C LEU A 247 6.37 -10.51 -9.70
N TYR A 248 6.68 -9.29 -10.17
CA TYR A 248 6.81 -8.99 -11.59
C TYR A 248 7.86 -9.87 -12.26
N LEU A 249 9.06 -9.97 -11.66
CA LEU A 249 10.14 -10.81 -12.18
C LEU A 249 9.75 -12.28 -12.25
N PHE A 250 9.08 -12.79 -11.21
CA PHE A 250 8.61 -14.17 -11.20
C PHE A 250 7.55 -14.47 -12.25
N VAL A 251 6.62 -13.55 -12.48
CA VAL A 251 5.62 -13.72 -13.54
C VAL A 251 6.30 -13.75 -14.92
N LEU A 252 7.29 -12.88 -15.16
CA LEU A 252 8.02 -12.87 -16.43
C LEU A 252 8.81 -14.16 -16.66
N GLU A 253 9.49 -14.66 -15.63
CA GLU A 253 10.23 -15.92 -15.72
C GLU A 253 9.29 -17.08 -16.07
N ALA A 254 8.13 -17.16 -15.41
CA ALA A 254 7.17 -18.23 -15.65
C ALA A 254 6.54 -18.17 -17.05
N ILE A 255 6.27 -16.96 -17.58
CA ILE A 255 5.83 -16.77 -18.97
C ILE A 255 6.93 -17.24 -19.94
N GLY A 256 8.19 -16.85 -19.71
CA GLY A 256 9.31 -17.26 -20.56
C GLY A 256 9.55 -18.76 -20.58
N LEU A 257 9.34 -19.45 -19.45
CA LEU A 257 9.41 -20.91 -19.38
C LEU A 257 8.27 -21.58 -20.16
N ALA A 258 7.05 -21.05 -20.08
CA ALA A 258 5.89 -21.58 -20.80
C ALA A 258 5.98 -21.41 -22.33
N GLU A 259 6.68 -20.37 -22.81
CA GLU A 259 6.89 -20.11 -24.24
C GLU A 259 8.10 -20.87 -24.84
N SER A 260 8.89 -21.56 -24.01
CA SER A 260 10.06 -22.29 -24.49
C SER A 260 9.66 -23.47 -25.40
N PRO A 261 10.20 -23.56 -26.63
CA PRO A 261 9.79 -24.55 -27.64
C PRO A 261 10.10 -26.02 -27.31
N ALA A 262 10.67 -26.31 -26.13
CA ALA A 262 10.94 -27.67 -25.68
C ALA A 262 9.67 -28.54 -25.55
N ASP A 263 8.50 -27.94 -25.29
CA ASP A 263 7.20 -28.64 -25.18
C ASP A 263 6.34 -28.59 -26.45
N ALA A 264 6.78 -27.88 -27.50
CA ALA A 264 6.05 -27.85 -28.78
C ALA A 264 6.12 -29.18 -29.57
N GLY A 265 6.98 -30.11 -29.13
CA GLY A 265 7.18 -31.41 -29.76
C GLY A 265 6.17 -32.49 -29.38
N GLU A 266 5.47 -32.39 -28.25
CA GLU A 266 4.61 -33.48 -27.74
C GLU A 266 3.14 -33.42 -28.22
N THR A 267 2.70 -32.31 -28.84
CA THR A 267 1.30 -32.11 -29.29
C THR A 267 1.11 -32.15 -30.81
N SER A 268 2.14 -32.51 -31.57
CA SER A 268 1.99 -32.74 -33.01
C SER A 268 1.22 -34.05 -33.24
N PRO A 269 0.08 -34.05 -33.97
CA PRO A 269 -0.61 -35.30 -34.30
C PRO A 269 0.32 -36.20 -35.11
N LEU A 270 0.66 -37.35 -34.54
CA LEU A 270 1.38 -38.40 -35.25
C LEU A 270 0.42 -38.98 -36.31
N LEU A 271 0.63 -38.51 -37.55
CA LEU A 271 0.13 -39.01 -38.84
C LEU A 271 -1.13 -38.30 -39.42
N PRO A 272 -1.06 -37.81 -40.67
CA PRO A 272 -2.23 -37.57 -41.51
C PRO A 272 -2.74 -38.90 -42.10
N ASN A 273 -4.07 -39.07 -42.16
CA ASN A 273 -4.73 -40.14 -42.91
C ASN A 273 -4.53 -39.98 -44.42
#